data_AF-A0A1W5XWT4-F1
#
_entry.id   AF-A0A1W5XWT4-F1
#
_cell.length_a   1.000
_cell.length_b   1.000
_cell.length_c   1.000
_cell.angle_alpha   90.00
_cell.angle_beta   90.00
_cell.angle_gamma   90.00
#
_symmetry.space_group_name_H-M   'P 1'
#
loop_
_entity.id
_entity.type
_entity.pdbx_description
1 polymer ?
#
loop_
_entity_poly.entity_id
_entity_poly.type
_entity_poly.pdbx_seq_one_letter_code
_entity_poly.pdbx_strand_id
1 'polypeptide(L)'
;MNGFADRLMLRYLEPAQVASLLVPPDDPDRHRVRSLLAAVYEPSLLEVRFVDAVRVTATQFQVPVSPPVTVRGSWEKLLPDAAHARATVDIPAVAPPYWIDLGLDTVVTARVVLTSGALDALGSEDLSGLTEEEFAARFDFLDLAELMRRARVADYAELQAQFPRLYRLHYAEPPPFDPGAPGRTYRLRVSVLFFPDLDLGAALRRLVQCRQALDDTRPRPDEYDGGALLAASAWLAVFPAATLASDTAPGTEKQVSDLLAAAGFVAAFEDVA
;
A
#
# COMPACT_ATOMS: atom_id res chain seq x y z
N MET A 1 27.77 1.84 4.34
CA MET A 1 27.33 3.23 4.61
C MET A 1 27.75 4.07 3.43
N ASN A 2 26.80 4.77 2.82
CA ASN A 2 27.04 5.59 1.63
C ASN A 2 26.99 7.06 2.08
N GLY A 3 27.85 7.92 1.52
CA GLY A 3 27.92 9.31 1.95
C GLY A 3 26.63 10.10 1.67
N PHE A 4 25.79 9.62 0.76
CA PHE A 4 24.50 10.23 0.44
C PHE A 4 23.47 10.07 1.57
N ALA A 5 23.18 8.84 2.00
CA ALA A 5 22.21 8.57 3.05
C ALA A 5 22.65 9.17 4.39
N ASP A 6 23.95 9.09 4.73
CA ASP A 6 24.47 9.64 5.98
C ASP A 6 24.26 11.16 6.05
N ARG A 7 24.52 11.88 4.96
CA ARG A 7 24.29 13.32 4.88
C ARG A 7 22.80 13.68 4.91
N LEU A 8 21.94 12.92 4.22
CA LEU A 8 20.50 13.11 4.32
C LEU A 8 19.99 12.88 5.74
N MET A 9 20.47 11.84 6.42
CA MET A 9 20.13 11.58 7.82
C MET A 9 20.53 12.76 8.71
N LEU A 10 21.72 13.33 8.52
CA LEU A 10 22.15 14.53 9.24
C LEU A 10 21.27 15.75 8.92
N ARG A 11 20.97 15.99 7.64
CA ARG A 11 20.09 17.09 7.20
C ARG A 11 18.70 16.99 7.84
N TYR A 12 18.16 15.78 7.92
CA TYR A 12 16.82 15.54 8.47
C TYR A 12 16.77 15.47 10.00
N LEU A 13 17.88 15.66 10.70
CA LEU A 13 17.84 16.00 12.13
C LEU A 13 17.13 17.35 12.37
N GLU A 14 17.14 18.25 11.38
CA GLU A 14 16.41 19.51 11.43
C GLU A 14 14.94 19.31 11.02
N PRO A 15 13.95 19.60 11.91
CA PRO A 15 12.54 19.38 11.61
C PRO A 15 12.03 20.14 10.38
N ALA A 16 12.60 21.32 10.10
CA ALA A 16 12.25 22.10 8.92
C ALA A 16 12.61 21.36 7.62
N GLN A 17 13.75 20.66 7.59
CA GLN A 17 14.19 19.88 6.43
C GLN A 17 13.30 18.65 6.22
N VAL A 18 12.83 18.02 7.31
CA VAL A 18 11.85 16.92 7.22
C VAL A 18 10.52 17.41 6.65
N ALA A 19 10.07 18.60 7.06
CA ALA A 19 8.86 19.20 6.49
C ALA A 19 9.03 19.48 4.99
N SER A 20 10.19 20.01 4.57
CA SER A 20 10.53 20.23 3.16
C SER A 20 10.65 18.93 2.36
N LEU A 21 11.04 17.80 2.97
CA LEU A 21 11.01 16.50 2.30
C LEU A 21 9.57 16.06 1.95
N LEU A 22 8.58 16.37 2.78
CA LEU A 22 7.19 15.99 2.51
C LEU A 22 6.47 17.00 1.61
N VAL A 23 6.73 18.29 1.84
CA VAL A 23 6.15 19.42 1.10
C VAL A 23 7.30 20.26 0.55
N PRO A 24 7.89 19.86 -0.58
CA PRO A 24 9.02 20.58 -1.14
C PRO A 24 8.54 21.92 -1.71
N PRO A 25 9.41 22.94 -1.76
CA PRO A 25 9.02 24.31 -2.10
C PRO A 25 8.53 24.48 -3.54
N ASP A 26 8.87 23.54 -4.43
CA ASP A 26 8.46 23.44 -5.82
C ASP A 26 7.15 22.64 -6.03
N ASP A 27 6.55 22.11 -4.96
CA ASP A 27 5.27 21.39 -4.96
C ASP A 27 4.20 22.15 -4.15
N PRO A 28 3.73 23.32 -4.62
CA PRO A 28 2.72 24.12 -3.91
C PRO A 28 1.38 23.39 -3.76
N ASP A 29 1.06 22.51 -4.70
CA ASP A 29 -0.16 21.70 -4.74
C ASP A 29 -0.05 20.40 -3.90
N ARG A 30 1.12 20.17 -3.28
CA ARG A 30 1.40 19.06 -2.36
C ARG A 30 1.12 17.69 -2.99
N HIS A 31 1.42 17.54 -4.29
CA HIS A 31 1.29 16.31 -5.04
C HIS A 31 1.99 15.13 -4.35
N ARG A 32 3.18 15.34 -3.77
CA ARG A 32 3.92 14.27 -3.06
C ARG A 32 3.09 13.67 -1.92
N VAL A 33 2.51 14.53 -1.07
CA VAL A 33 1.69 14.08 0.07
C VAL A 33 0.38 13.44 -0.41
N ARG A 34 -0.23 13.96 -1.49
CA ARG A 34 -1.41 13.34 -2.09
C ARG A 34 -1.10 11.93 -2.58
N SER A 35 0.03 11.71 -3.25
CA SER A 35 0.46 10.39 -3.68
C SER A 35 0.77 9.46 -2.51
N LEU A 36 1.39 9.96 -1.44
CA LEU A 36 1.63 9.17 -0.22
C LEU A 36 0.32 8.75 0.47
N LEU A 37 -0.68 9.64 0.52
CA LEU A 37 -2.02 9.31 1.03
C LEU A 37 -2.69 8.24 0.16
N ALA A 38 -2.67 8.41 -1.17
CA ALA A 38 -3.28 7.46 -2.11
C ALA A 38 -2.60 6.07 -2.10
N ALA A 39 -1.33 5.99 -1.68
CA ALA A 39 -0.61 4.72 -1.52
C ALA A 39 -1.05 3.92 -0.27
N VAL A 40 -1.67 4.57 0.72
CA VAL A 40 -2.07 3.96 2.00
C VAL A 40 -3.57 3.83 2.14
N TYR A 41 -4.32 4.83 1.69
CA TYR A 41 -5.76 4.87 1.78
C TYR A 41 -6.38 4.45 0.45
N GLU A 42 -7.42 3.62 0.53
CA GLU A 42 -8.07 3.08 -0.67
C GLU A 42 -8.65 4.19 -1.56
N PRO A 43 -8.12 4.37 -2.79
CA PRO A 43 -8.52 5.46 -3.69
C PRO A 43 -9.88 5.22 -4.35
N SER A 44 -10.41 4.00 -4.28
CA SER A 44 -11.73 3.63 -4.85
C SER A 44 -12.89 4.24 -4.04
N LEU A 45 -12.64 4.69 -2.81
CA LEU A 45 -13.64 5.31 -1.92
C LEU A 45 -13.34 6.78 -1.57
N LEU A 46 -12.10 7.23 -1.77
CA LEU A 46 -11.62 8.54 -1.34
C LEU A 46 -10.62 9.13 -2.35
N GLU A 47 -11.01 10.23 -3.02
CA GLU A 47 -10.09 11.03 -3.84
C GLU A 47 -9.65 12.29 -3.09
N VAL A 48 -8.34 12.43 -2.83
CA VAL A 48 -7.78 13.64 -2.19
C VAL A 48 -7.67 14.77 -3.21
N ARG A 49 -8.48 15.83 -3.02
CA ARG A 49 -8.48 17.03 -3.87
C ARG A 49 -7.50 18.09 -3.37
N PHE A 50 -7.55 18.40 -2.08
CA PHE A 50 -6.64 19.37 -1.46
C PHE A 50 -6.00 18.80 -0.21
N VAL A 51 -4.74 19.16 0.00
CA VAL A 51 -4.05 18.97 1.27
C VAL A 51 -3.87 20.35 1.89
N ASP A 52 -4.55 20.58 3.00
CA ASP A 52 -4.57 21.87 3.67
C ASP A 52 -3.37 22.03 4.61
N ALA A 53 -3.04 20.97 5.34
CA ALA A 53 -1.95 20.98 6.31
C ALA A 53 -1.25 19.62 6.42
N VAL A 54 0.04 19.66 6.73
CA VAL A 54 0.88 18.48 6.97
C VAL A 54 1.72 18.78 8.20
N ARG A 55 1.66 17.89 9.19
CA ARG A 55 2.41 18.02 10.43
C ARG A 55 3.14 16.71 10.73
N VAL A 56 4.46 16.77 10.84
CA VAL A 56 5.27 15.66 11.34
C VAL A 56 5.17 15.66 12.87
N THR A 57 4.73 14.55 13.45
CA THR A 57 4.57 14.40 14.90
C THR A 57 5.72 13.62 15.53
N ALA A 58 6.35 12.72 14.78
CA ALA A 58 7.53 12.00 15.23
C ALA A 58 8.45 11.67 14.05
N THR A 59 9.75 11.65 14.33
CA THR A 59 10.83 11.31 13.40
C THR A 59 11.72 10.25 14.05
N GLN A 60 11.96 9.15 13.36
CA GLN A 60 12.81 8.05 13.81
C GLN A 60 13.83 7.70 12.73
N PHE A 61 15.06 7.44 13.11
CA PHE A 61 16.13 7.07 12.18
C PHE A 61 16.49 5.61 12.35
N GLN A 62 16.86 4.95 11.24
CA GLN A 62 17.32 3.56 11.24
C GLN A 62 16.34 2.65 11.99
N VAL A 63 15.12 2.54 11.48
CA VAL A 63 14.06 1.72 12.08
C VAL A 63 14.21 0.29 11.56
N PRO A 64 14.49 -0.70 12.44
CA PRO A 64 14.58 -2.09 12.04
C PRO A 64 13.19 -2.68 11.82
N VAL A 65 13.06 -3.50 10.78
CA VAL A 65 11.87 -4.25 10.45
C VAL A 65 12.28 -5.70 10.17
N SER A 66 11.95 -6.60 11.09
CA SER A 66 12.27 -8.02 10.96
C SER A 66 10.99 -8.81 10.67
N PRO A 67 10.87 -9.46 9.51
CA PRO A 67 9.70 -10.30 9.26
C PRO A 67 9.69 -11.47 10.26
N PRO A 68 8.51 -11.87 10.76
CA PRO A 68 8.40 -13.09 11.56
C PRO A 68 8.73 -14.29 10.67
N VAL A 69 9.63 -15.15 11.13
CA VAL A 69 9.95 -16.41 10.42
C VAL A 69 9.56 -17.59 11.31
N THR A 70 9.07 -18.66 10.70
CA THR A 70 8.87 -19.93 11.38
C THR A 70 9.87 -20.94 10.85
N VAL A 71 10.75 -21.42 11.72
CA VAL A 71 11.68 -22.51 11.41
C VAL A 71 10.99 -23.82 11.70
N ARG A 72 10.77 -24.62 10.66
CA ARG A 72 10.17 -25.95 10.77
C ARG A 72 11.25 -27.02 10.86
N GLY A 73 11.36 -27.66 12.01
CA GLY A 73 12.21 -28.83 12.24
C GLY A 73 11.40 -30.11 12.19
N SER A 74 11.93 -31.15 11.55
CA SER A 74 11.41 -32.50 11.67
C SER A 74 12.46 -33.41 12.30
N TRP A 75 12.10 -34.05 13.39
CA TRP A 75 12.87 -35.10 14.01
C TRP A 75 12.22 -36.45 13.72
N GLU A 76 12.99 -37.39 13.20
CA GLU A 76 12.54 -38.74 12.93
C GLU A 76 13.44 -39.73 13.67
N LYS A 77 12.82 -40.69 14.35
CA LYS A 77 13.52 -41.80 15.01
C LYS A 77 12.91 -43.11 14.58
N LEU A 78 13.77 -43.99 14.06
CA LEU A 78 13.46 -45.39 13.80
C LEU A 78 13.43 -46.15 15.13
N LEU A 79 12.33 -46.84 15.41
CA LEU A 79 12.19 -47.73 16.57
C LEU A 79 12.34 -49.19 16.12
N PRO A 80 12.80 -50.10 17.01
CA PRO A 80 12.70 -51.53 16.76
C PRO A 80 11.23 -51.92 16.49
N ASP A 81 11.00 -52.88 15.59
CA ASP A 81 9.69 -53.39 15.15
C ASP A 81 8.90 -52.53 14.14
N ALA A 82 9.58 -52.02 13.10
CA ALA A 82 8.98 -51.28 11.97
C ALA A 82 8.17 -50.02 12.35
N ALA A 83 8.25 -49.59 13.60
CA ALA A 83 7.60 -48.38 14.10
C ALA A 83 8.48 -47.14 13.82
N HIS A 84 7.82 -46.08 13.34
CA HIS A 84 8.45 -44.78 13.07
C HIS A 84 7.88 -43.74 14.03
N ALA A 85 8.75 -42.99 14.71
CA ALA A 85 8.36 -41.82 15.48
C ALA A 85 8.80 -40.56 14.75
N ARG A 86 7.83 -39.70 14.39
CA ARG A 86 8.09 -38.40 13.77
C ARG A 86 7.55 -37.30 14.67
N ALA A 87 8.42 -36.35 15.01
CA ALA A 87 8.04 -35.11 15.67
C ALA A 87 8.32 -33.95 14.71
N THR A 88 7.36 -33.04 14.60
CA THR A 88 7.56 -31.75 13.91
C THR A 88 7.49 -30.64 14.94
N VAL A 89 8.45 -29.72 14.88
CA VAL A 89 8.49 -28.53 15.73
C VAL A 89 8.51 -27.30 14.83
N ASP A 90 7.64 -26.35 15.12
CA ASP A 90 7.63 -25.04 14.50
C ASP A 90 8.14 -24.03 15.53
N ILE A 91 9.32 -23.47 15.27
CA ILE A 91 10.02 -22.55 16.19
C ILE A 91 9.94 -21.15 15.60
N PRO A 92 9.35 -20.16 16.30
CA PRO A 92 9.43 -18.77 15.90
C PRO A 92 10.89 -18.31 15.87
N ALA A 93 11.29 -17.66 14.78
CA ALA A 93 12.62 -17.08 14.59
C ALA A 93 12.49 -15.66 14.04
N VAL A 94 13.57 -14.89 14.19
CA VAL A 94 13.67 -13.53 13.68
C VAL A 94 14.66 -13.52 12.53
N ALA A 95 14.20 -13.16 11.32
CA ALA A 95 15.10 -12.92 10.20
C ALA A 95 16.01 -11.71 10.46
N PRO A 96 17.16 -11.62 9.74
CA PRO A 96 17.93 -10.38 9.70
C PRO A 96 17.02 -9.18 9.38
N PRO A 97 17.13 -8.07 10.13
CA PRO A 97 16.25 -6.92 9.93
C PRO A 97 16.54 -6.24 8.60
N TYR A 98 15.48 -5.82 7.94
CA TYR A 98 15.55 -4.75 6.96
C TYR A 98 15.54 -3.40 7.69
N TRP A 99 16.27 -2.42 7.16
CA TRP A 99 16.38 -1.10 7.77
C TRP A 99 15.67 -0.06 6.93
N ILE A 100 14.74 0.66 7.57
CA ILE A 100 14.16 1.91 7.08
C ILE A 100 15.07 3.04 7.53
N ASP A 101 15.53 3.87 6.60
CA ASP A 101 16.51 4.92 6.92
C ASP A 101 15.88 6.03 7.76
N LEU A 102 14.64 6.41 7.43
CA LEU A 102 13.85 7.41 8.16
C LEU A 102 12.37 7.01 8.24
N GLY A 103 11.82 6.93 9.44
CA GLY A 103 10.40 6.70 9.71
C GLY A 103 9.76 7.96 10.26
N LEU A 104 8.62 8.37 9.68
CA LEU A 104 7.88 9.55 10.07
C LEU A 104 6.46 9.16 10.47
N ASP A 105 6.00 9.65 11.62
CA ASP A 105 4.58 9.67 11.93
C ASP A 105 4.06 11.08 11.64
N THR A 106 3.01 11.16 10.83
CA THR A 106 2.48 12.44 10.33
C THR A 106 0.97 12.52 10.47
N VAL A 107 0.49 13.75 10.58
CA VAL A 107 -0.93 14.10 10.55
C VAL A 107 -1.16 15.01 9.35
N VAL A 108 -2.07 14.61 8.47
CA VAL A 108 -2.39 15.32 7.24
C VAL A 108 -3.86 15.75 7.27
N THR A 109 -4.11 17.05 7.09
CA THR A 109 -5.47 17.56 6.91
C THR A 109 -5.74 17.72 5.42
N ALA A 110 -6.77 17.06 4.93
CA ALA A 110 -7.09 17.01 3.50
C ALA A 110 -8.60 17.08 3.24
N ARG A 111 -8.97 17.74 2.14
CA ARG A 111 -10.33 17.75 1.60
C ARG A 111 -10.44 16.67 0.54
N VAL A 112 -11.40 15.77 0.74
CA VAL A 112 -11.61 14.58 -0.07
C VAL A 112 -12.97 14.62 -0.77
N VAL A 113 -13.04 13.96 -1.92
CA VAL A 113 -14.27 13.63 -2.63
C VAL A 113 -14.55 12.15 -2.42
N LEU A 114 -15.80 11.83 -2.09
CA LEU A 114 -16.26 10.45 -2.12
C LEU A 114 -16.44 10.06 -3.59
N THR A 115 -15.74 9.01 -4.01
CA THR A 115 -15.81 8.48 -5.37
C THR A 115 -17.03 7.58 -5.59
N SER A 116 -17.69 7.14 -4.51
CA SER A 116 -18.97 6.45 -4.52
C SER A 116 -19.95 7.13 -3.56
N GLY A 117 -21.22 7.26 -3.94
CA GLY A 117 -22.25 7.69 -3.00
C GLY A 117 -22.53 6.62 -1.94
N ALA A 118 -23.41 6.95 -0.99
CA ALA A 118 -23.85 5.99 0.01
C ALA A 118 -24.54 4.78 -0.65
N LEU A 119 -24.49 3.63 0.00
CA LEU A 119 -25.33 2.50 -0.39
C LEU A 119 -26.79 2.95 -0.32
N ASP A 120 -27.44 2.98 -1.48
CA ASP A 120 -28.83 3.44 -1.64
C ASP A 120 -29.78 2.25 -1.55
N ALA A 121 -29.44 1.14 -2.23
CA ALA A 121 -30.23 -0.07 -2.20
C ALA A 121 -29.39 -1.35 -2.31
N LEU A 122 -29.90 -2.42 -1.69
CA LEU A 122 -29.42 -3.78 -1.87
C LEU A 122 -30.45 -4.55 -2.69
N GLY A 123 -30.11 -4.87 -3.94
CA GLY A 123 -30.84 -5.85 -4.74
C GLY A 123 -30.44 -7.25 -4.32
N SER A 124 -31.40 -8.17 -4.27
CA SER A 124 -31.14 -9.60 -4.11
C SER A 124 -31.94 -10.34 -5.17
N GLU A 125 -31.24 -11.14 -5.98
CA GLU A 125 -31.87 -12.02 -6.95
C GLU A 125 -31.55 -13.46 -6.62
N ASP A 126 -32.58 -14.30 -6.71
CA ASP A 126 -32.45 -15.74 -6.56
C ASP A 126 -31.94 -16.32 -7.87
N LEU A 127 -30.84 -17.07 -7.77
CA LEU A 127 -30.23 -17.77 -8.91
C LEU A 127 -30.81 -19.16 -9.09
N SER A 128 -31.55 -19.69 -8.10
CA SER A 128 -32.07 -21.05 -8.17
C SER A 128 -33.01 -21.25 -9.36
N GLY A 129 -32.72 -22.28 -10.16
CA GLY A 129 -33.54 -22.67 -11.32
C GLY A 129 -33.32 -21.82 -12.57
N LEU A 130 -32.43 -20.83 -12.57
CA LEU A 130 -31.95 -20.20 -13.80
C LEU A 130 -31.05 -21.17 -14.56
N THR A 131 -31.10 -21.15 -15.89
CA THR A 131 -30.09 -21.78 -16.75
C THR A 131 -28.89 -20.85 -16.96
N GLU A 132 -27.78 -21.40 -17.44
CA GLU A 132 -26.57 -20.61 -17.72
C GLU A 132 -26.83 -19.50 -18.75
N GLU A 133 -27.60 -19.78 -19.80
CA GLU A 133 -27.99 -18.82 -20.83
C GLU A 133 -28.88 -17.71 -20.27
N GLU A 134 -29.84 -18.05 -19.40
CA GLU A 134 -30.70 -17.06 -18.73
C GLU A 134 -29.93 -16.19 -17.75
N PHE A 135 -28.94 -16.76 -17.06
CA PHE A 135 -28.03 -15.98 -16.22
C PHE A 135 -27.23 -14.99 -17.04
N ALA A 136 -26.59 -15.44 -18.13
CA ALA A 136 -25.80 -14.58 -19.00
C ALA A 136 -26.63 -13.47 -19.64
N ALA A 137 -27.89 -13.75 -20.00
CA ALA A 137 -28.80 -12.76 -20.56
C ALA A 137 -29.27 -11.72 -19.52
N ARG A 138 -29.48 -12.14 -18.27
CA ARG A 138 -30.04 -11.29 -17.21
C ARG A 138 -28.97 -10.52 -16.44
N PHE A 139 -27.75 -11.03 -16.42
CA PHE A 139 -26.58 -10.44 -15.78
C PHE A 139 -25.47 -10.19 -16.80
N ASP A 140 -25.81 -9.57 -17.93
CA ASP A 140 -24.89 -9.26 -19.04
C ASP A 140 -23.67 -8.41 -18.63
N PHE A 141 -23.79 -7.67 -17.53
CA PHE A 141 -22.74 -6.87 -16.91
C PHE A 141 -21.76 -7.69 -16.05
N LEU A 142 -22.04 -8.97 -15.79
CA LEU A 142 -21.16 -9.88 -15.05
C LEU A 142 -20.53 -10.90 -15.99
N ASP A 143 -19.19 -10.98 -15.94
CA ASP A 143 -18.46 -12.08 -16.57
C ASP A 143 -18.61 -13.34 -15.71
N LEU A 144 -19.43 -14.28 -16.18
CA LEU A 144 -19.72 -15.55 -15.50
C LEU A 144 -18.43 -16.37 -15.27
N ALA A 145 -17.49 -16.38 -16.22
CA ALA A 145 -16.26 -17.16 -16.10
C ALA A 145 -15.37 -16.59 -14.99
N GLU A 146 -15.27 -15.26 -14.92
CA GLU A 146 -14.55 -14.58 -13.84
C GLU A 146 -15.22 -14.78 -12.47
N LEU A 147 -16.56 -14.76 -12.43
CA LEU A 147 -17.32 -15.01 -11.21
C LEU A 147 -17.07 -16.43 -10.67
N MET A 148 -17.16 -17.45 -11.54
CA MET A 148 -16.87 -18.84 -11.17
C MET A 148 -15.43 -19.03 -10.69
N ARG A 149 -14.47 -18.38 -11.35
CA ARG A 149 -13.05 -18.40 -10.95
C ARG A 149 -12.83 -17.80 -9.56
N ARG A 150 -13.49 -16.68 -9.24
CA ARG A 150 -13.41 -16.04 -7.92
C ARG A 150 -14.09 -16.86 -6.84
N ALA A 151 -15.24 -17.44 -7.15
CA ALA A 151 -15.98 -18.34 -6.27
C ALA A 151 -15.31 -19.72 -6.09
N ARG A 152 -14.32 -20.04 -6.94
CA ARG A 152 -13.60 -21.34 -6.98
C ARG A 152 -14.53 -22.53 -7.21
N VAL A 153 -15.50 -22.35 -8.10
CA VAL A 153 -16.44 -23.40 -8.54
C VAL A 153 -16.11 -23.84 -9.96
N ALA A 154 -16.34 -25.12 -10.26
CA ALA A 154 -15.98 -25.71 -11.56
C ALA A 154 -17.06 -25.50 -12.63
N ASP A 155 -18.33 -25.42 -12.22
CA ASP A 155 -19.46 -25.24 -13.11
C ASP A 155 -20.56 -24.33 -12.51
N TYR A 156 -21.54 -23.96 -13.35
CA TYR A 156 -22.64 -23.08 -12.95
C TYR A 156 -23.59 -23.72 -11.92
N ALA A 157 -23.74 -25.05 -11.93
CA ALA A 157 -24.59 -25.74 -10.96
C ALA A 157 -23.98 -25.68 -9.55
N GLU A 158 -22.66 -25.81 -9.43
CA GLU A 158 -21.93 -25.57 -8.18
C GLU A 158 -22.04 -24.11 -7.73
N LEU A 159 -21.98 -23.15 -8.65
CA LEU A 159 -22.20 -21.73 -8.34
C LEU A 159 -23.58 -21.51 -7.71
N GLN A 160 -24.64 -22.06 -8.30
CA GLN A 160 -26.01 -21.96 -7.77
C GLN A 160 -26.16 -22.64 -6.41
N ALA A 161 -25.50 -23.78 -6.20
CA ALA A 161 -25.56 -24.51 -4.94
C ALA A 161 -24.86 -23.77 -3.79
N GLN A 162 -23.71 -23.14 -4.07
CA GLN A 162 -22.93 -22.41 -3.06
C GLN A 162 -23.42 -20.97 -2.86
N PHE A 163 -23.90 -20.34 -3.93
CA PHE A 163 -24.35 -18.95 -3.96
C PHE A 163 -25.75 -18.88 -4.57
N PRO A 164 -26.79 -19.35 -3.85
CA PRO A 164 -28.16 -19.38 -4.39
C PRO A 164 -28.73 -17.98 -4.63
N ARG A 165 -28.09 -16.93 -4.11
CA ARG A 165 -28.51 -15.54 -4.30
C ARG A 165 -27.35 -14.67 -4.73
N LEU A 166 -27.63 -13.82 -5.70
CA LEU A 166 -26.75 -12.73 -6.10
C LEU A 166 -27.21 -11.45 -5.41
N TYR A 167 -26.28 -10.76 -4.76
CA TYR A 167 -26.53 -9.46 -4.15
C TYR A 167 -25.94 -8.37 -5.02
N ARG A 168 -26.75 -7.38 -5.38
CA ARG A 168 -26.33 -6.21 -6.14
C ARG A 168 -26.40 -4.97 -5.25
N LEU A 169 -25.27 -4.31 -5.08
CA LEU A 169 -25.16 -3.07 -4.33
C LEU A 169 -25.43 -1.91 -5.30
N HIS A 170 -26.46 -1.14 -5.04
CA HIS A 170 -26.77 0.10 -5.75
C HIS A 170 -26.31 1.28 -4.89
N TYR A 171 -25.37 2.05 -5.42
CA TYR A 171 -24.85 3.24 -4.76
C TYR A 171 -25.52 4.48 -5.36
N ALA A 172 -25.83 5.46 -4.52
CA ALA A 172 -26.25 6.77 -4.99
C ALA A 172 -25.11 7.45 -5.76
N GLU A 173 -25.45 8.46 -6.57
CA GLU A 173 -24.43 9.36 -7.08
C GLU A 173 -23.75 10.10 -5.91
N PRO A 174 -22.41 10.20 -5.91
CA PRO A 174 -21.73 10.95 -4.86
C PRO A 174 -22.13 12.43 -4.92
N PRO A 175 -22.25 13.12 -3.77
CA PRO A 175 -22.54 14.54 -3.76
C PRO A 175 -21.44 15.31 -4.50
N PRO A 176 -21.77 16.43 -5.16
CA PRO A 176 -20.76 17.26 -5.81
C PRO A 176 -19.73 17.73 -4.77
N PHE A 177 -18.48 17.84 -5.21
CA PHE A 177 -17.42 18.32 -4.35
C PHE A 177 -17.70 19.74 -3.87
N ASP A 178 -17.67 19.94 -2.55
CA ASP A 178 -17.73 21.25 -1.92
C ASP A 178 -16.31 21.69 -1.48
N PRO A 179 -15.68 22.66 -2.17
CA PRO A 179 -14.38 23.20 -1.76
C PRO A 179 -14.40 23.88 -0.39
N GLY A 180 -15.57 24.34 0.08
CA GLY A 180 -15.74 24.99 1.38
C GLY A 180 -15.92 24.03 2.55
N ALA A 181 -16.06 22.72 2.28
CA ALA A 181 -16.22 21.72 3.32
C ALA A 181 -14.96 21.63 4.21
N PRO A 182 -15.13 21.35 5.52
CA PRO A 182 -13.99 21.19 6.42
C PRO A 182 -13.12 20.01 5.99
N GLY A 183 -11.80 20.22 6.05
CA GLY A 183 -10.82 19.15 5.83
C GLY A 183 -10.92 18.05 6.89
N ARG A 184 -10.64 16.82 6.48
CA ARG A 184 -10.55 15.65 7.36
C ARG A 184 -9.11 15.39 7.73
N THR A 185 -8.88 14.83 8.92
CA THR A 185 -7.54 14.60 9.47
C THR A 185 -7.14 13.15 9.39
N TYR A 186 -6.10 12.84 8.62
CA TYR A 186 -5.55 11.52 8.37
C TYR A 186 -4.24 11.31 9.14
N ARG A 187 -4.05 10.10 9.68
CA ARG A 187 -2.78 9.69 10.28
C ARG A 187 -1.99 8.91 9.25
N LEU A 188 -0.84 9.43 8.86
CA LEU A 188 -0.02 8.83 7.81
C LEU A 188 1.37 8.51 8.38
N ARG A 189 1.73 7.23 8.36
CA ARG A 189 3.12 6.84 8.56
C ARG A 189 3.84 6.88 7.21
N VAL A 190 5.04 7.45 7.18
CA VAL A 190 5.89 7.49 5.99
C VAL A 190 7.21 6.80 6.30
N SER A 191 7.53 5.76 5.54
CA SER A 191 8.78 5.03 5.59
C SER A 191 9.65 5.44 4.41
N VAL A 192 10.83 5.97 4.71
CA VAL A 192 11.74 6.54 3.72
C VAL A 192 12.99 5.66 3.59
N LEU A 193 13.37 5.38 2.35
CA LEU A 193 14.63 4.71 2.00
C LEU A 193 15.49 5.63 1.14
N PHE A 194 16.76 5.72 1.49
CA PHE A 194 17.76 6.51 0.77
C PHE A 194 18.58 5.60 -0.14
N PHE A 195 18.56 5.90 -1.43
CA PHE A 195 19.30 5.18 -2.45
C PHE A 195 20.41 6.08 -2.99
N PRO A 196 21.69 5.67 -2.92
CA PRO A 196 22.81 6.51 -3.36
C PRO A 196 22.93 6.61 -4.88
N ASP A 197 22.31 5.68 -5.60
CA ASP A 197 22.41 5.51 -7.05
C ASP A 197 21.03 5.17 -7.62
N LEU A 198 20.83 5.39 -8.93
CA LEU A 198 19.58 5.10 -9.63
C LEU A 198 19.50 3.63 -10.12
N ASP A 199 19.74 2.67 -9.23
CA ASP A 199 19.45 1.24 -9.51
C ASP A 199 17.99 0.94 -9.12
N LEU A 200 17.09 1.12 -10.09
CA LEU A 200 15.65 0.94 -9.90
C LEU A 200 15.28 -0.51 -9.53
N GLY A 201 16.01 -1.49 -10.04
CA GLY A 201 15.76 -2.90 -9.77
C GLY A 201 16.09 -3.26 -8.33
N ALA A 202 17.24 -2.82 -7.83
CA ALA A 202 17.61 -2.98 -6.43
C ALA A 202 16.70 -2.16 -5.51
N ALA A 203 16.35 -0.94 -5.90
CA ALA A 203 15.47 -0.07 -5.12
C ALA A 203 14.07 -0.67 -4.93
N LEU A 204 13.42 -1.10 -6.02
CA LEU A 204 12.12 -1.76 -5.97
C LEU A 204 12.15 -3.03 -5.13
N ARG A 205 13.19 -3.86 -5.28
CA ARG A 205 13.34 -5.08 -4.48
C ARG A 205 13.40 -4.76 -2.99
N ARG A 206 14.23 -3.78 -2.59
CA ARG A 206 14.37 -3.37 -1.20
C ARG A 206 13.07 -2.76 -0.66
N LEU A 207 12.41 -1.90 -1.42
CA LEU A 207 11.10 -1.32 -1.04
C LEU A 207 10.05 -2.40 -0.79
N VAL A 208 9.92 -3.36 -1.71
CA VAL A 208 8.95 -4.47 -1.58
C VAL A 208 9.26 -5.32 -0.35
N GLN A 209 10.53 -5.67 -0.12
CA GLN A 209 10.95 -6.46 1.03
C GLN A 209 10.67 -5.74 2.36
N CYS A 210 11.03 -4.45 2.45
CA CYS A 210 10.76 -3.66 3.65
C CYS A 210 9.25 -3.46 3.88
N ARG A 211 8.46 -3.23 2.82
CA ARG A 211 7.00 -3.13 2.90
C ARG A 211 6.37 -4.40 3.44
N GLN A 212 6.69 -5.55 2.85
CA GLN A 212 6.20 -6.86 3.29
C GLN A 212 6.54 -7.12 4.76
N ALA A 213 7.81 -6.93 5.14
CA ALA A 213 8.22 -7.11 6.53
C ALA A 213 7.50 -6.17 7.51
N LEU A 214 7.16 -4.94 7.09
CA LEU A 214 6.47 -3.99 7.93
C LEU A 214 4.98 -4.33 8.07
N ASP A 215 4.33 -4.66 6.96
CA ASP A 215 2.92 -5.04 6.92
C ASP A 215 2.65 -6.34 7.71
N ASP A 216 3.62 -7.27 7.74
CA ASP A 216 3.53 -8.52 8.51
C ASP A 216 3.71 -8.31 10.03
N THR A 217 4.37 -7.23 10.45
CA THR A 217 4.77 -7.00 11.85
C THR A 217 3.95 -5.95 12.57
N ARG A 218 3.42 -4.95 11.86
CA ARG A 218 2.61 -3.91 12.46
C ARG A 218 1.14 -4.14 12.13
N PRO A 219 0.25 -4.14 13.13
CA PRO A 219 -1.18 -4.07 12.85
C PRO A 219 -1.41 -2.83 11.99
N ARG A 220 -2.13 -3.00 10.88
CA ARG A 220 -2.67 -1.88 10.12
C ARG A 220 -3.43 -1.00 11.13
N PRO A 221 -3.25 0.32 11.11
CA PRO A 221 -3.92 1.20 12.08
C PRO A 221 -5.39 0.80 12.21
N ASP A 222 -5.89 0.70 13.45
CA ASP A 222 -7.31 0.45 13.70
C ASP A 222 -8.13 1.45 12.87
N GLU A 223 -9.18 0.93 12.22
CA GLU A 223 -10.03 1.61 11.24
C GLU A 223 -10.17 3.10 11.56
N TYR A 224 -9.58 3.92 10.69
CA TYR A 224 -9.86 5.34 10.67
C TYR A 224 -11.27 5.57 10.10
N ASP A 225 -11.90 6.63 10.58
CA ASP A 225 -13.23 7.09 10.20
C ASP A 225 -13.25 7.57 8.72
N GLY A 226 -13.29 6.63 7.77
CA GLY A 226 -13.49 6.95 6.36
C GLY A 226 -13.00 5.98 5.29
N GLY A 227 -12.33 4.86 5.59
CA GLY A 227 -11.97 3.89 4.54
C GLY A 227 -11.00 2.78 4.95
N ALA A 228 -10.87 1.77 4.08
CA ALA A 228 -9.94 0.68 4.26
C ALA A 228 -8.49 1.13 4.03
N LEU A 229 -7.58 0.59 4.83
CA LEU A 229 -6.13 0.79 4.71
C LEU A 229 -5.52 -0.29 3.81
N LEU A 230 -4.84 0.14 2.76
CA LEU A 230 -4.11 -0.71 1.83
C LEU A 230 -2.77 -1.20 2.40
N ALA A 231 -2.10 -0.38 3.21
CA ALA A 231 -0.77 -0.64 3.75
C ALA A 231 -0.57 -0.04 5.15
N ALA A 232 0.41 -0.54 5.91
CA ALA A 232 0.73 -0.02 7.25
C ALA A 232 1.55 1.29 7.23
N SER A 233 2.09 1.67 6.07
CA SER A 233 2.91 2.87 5.86
C SER A 233 2.95 3.26 4.38
N ALA A 234 3.06 4.56 4.09
CA ALA A 234 3.42 5.07 2.77
C ALA A 234 4.94 5.00 2.61
N TRP A 235 5.41 4.78 1.39
CA TRP A 235 6.82 4.52 1.13
C TRP A 235 7.39 5.57 0.18
N LEU A 236 8.47 6.21 0.62
CA LEU A 236 9.19 7.24 -0.12
C LEU A 236 10.62 6.76 -0.44
N ALA A 237 10.95 6.70 -1.72
CA ALA A 237 12.28 6.39 -2.21
C ALA A 237 12.99 7.69 -2.60
N VAL A 238 14.09 8.02 -1.92
CA VAL A 238 14.87 9.23 -2.20
C VAL A 238 16.14 8.86 -2.95
N PHE A 239 16.35 9.49 -4.09
CA PHE A 239 17.52 9.35 -4.95
C PHE A 239 18.28 10.70 -5.03
N PRO A 240 19.56 10.71 -5.44
CA PRO A 240 20.29 11.95 -5.60
C PRO A 240 19.83 12.66 -6.88
N ALA A 241 19.48 13.94 -6.79
CA ALA A 241 19.06 14.70 -7.98
C ALA A 241 20.18 14.81 -9.03
N ALA A 242 21.45 14.81 -8.61
CA ALA A 242 22.62 14.75 -9.50
C ALA A 242 22.62 13.55 -10.48
N THR A 243 21.99 12.43 -10.11
CA THR A 243 21.87 11.25 -11.00
C THR A 243 20.94 11.49 -12.19
N LEU A 244 20.08 12.51 -12.11
CA LEU A 244 19.18 12.95 -13.19
C LEU A 244 19.78 14.05 -14.07
N ALA A 245 20.83 14.73 -13.58
CA ALA A 245 21.50 15.81 -14.31
C ALA A 245 22.57 15.30 -15.30
N SER A 246 22.98 14.04 -15.17
CA SER A 246 24.05 13.45 -15.97
C SER A 246 23.48 12.62 -17.13
N ASP A 247 23.56 13.14 -18.36
CA ASP A 247 23.31 12.45 -19.65
C ASP A 247 21.94 11.75 -19.86
N THR A 248 20.99 11.89 -18.93
CA THR A 248 19.68 11.27 -19.04
C THR A 248 18.73 12.08 -19.92
N ALA A 249 18.02 11.39 -20.81
CA ALA A 249 17.03 11.99 -21.70
C ALA A 249 15.99 12.81 -20.92
N PRO A 250 15.47 13.92 -21.50
CA PRO A 250 14.43 14.72 -20.87
C PRO A 250 13.23 13.82 -20.48
N GLY A 251 12.80 13.91 -19.21
CA GLY A 251 11.68 13.14 -18.68
C GLY A 251 12.04 11.89 -17.86
N THR A 252 13.32 11.61 -17.62
CA THR A 252 13.75 10.46 -16.80
C THR A 252 13.19 10.50 -15.38
N GLU A 253 13.15 11.67 -14.73
CA GLU A 253 12.53 11.86 -13.41
C GLU A 253 11.07 11.39 -13.36
N LYS A 254 10.30 11.78 -14.37
CA LYS A 254 8.90 11.39 -14.51
C LYS A 254 8.77 9.89 -14.74
N GLN A 255 9.60 9.30 -15.60
CA GLN A 255 9.60 7.86 -15.86
C GLN A 255 9.90 7.04 -14.60
N VAL A 256 10.88 7.47 -13.79
CA VAL A 256 11.20 6.84 -12.50
C VAL A 256 10.04 6.97 -11.53
N SER A 257 9.44 8.16 -11.43
CA SER A 257 8.30 8.43 -10.57
C SER A 257 7.08 7.59 -10.98
N ASP A 258 6.76 7.51 -12.27
CA ASP A 258 5.65 6.73 -12.81
C ASP A 258 5.85 5.22 -12.58
N LEU A 259 7.08 4.71 -12.73
CA LEU A 259 7.42 3.31 -12.47
C LEU A 259 7.24 2.95 -10.99
N LEU A 260 7.74 3.78 -10.08
CA LEU A 260 7.58 3.56 -8.64
C LEU A 260 6.11 3.70 -8.23
N ALA A 261 5.39 4.67 -8.78
CA ALA A 261 3.97 4.88 -8.52
C ALA A 261 3.13 3.67 -8.94
N ALA A 262 3.45 3.02 -10.07
CA ALA A 262 2.79 1.79 -10.51
C ALA A 262 2.94 0.62 -9.49
N ALA A 263 3.98 0.65 -8.66
CA ALA A 263 4.21 -0.31 -7.58
C ALA A 263 3.70 0.17 -6.19
N GLY A 264 3.07 1.36 -6.13
CA GLY A 264 2.57 1.97 -4.90
C GLY A 264 3.64 2.68 -4.07
N PHE A 265 4.74 3.12 -4.69
CA PHE A 265 5.83 3.84 -4.05
C PHE A 265 5.92 5.28 -4.59
N VAL A 266 6.36 6.22 -3.76
CA VAL A 266 6.59 7.61 -4.18
C VAL A 266 8.09 7.85 -4.33
N ALA A 267 8.51 8.50 -5.41
CA ALA A 267 9.89 8.91 -5.63
C ALA A 267 10.12 10.36 -5.17
N ALA A 268 11.32 10.65 -4.67
CA ALA A 268 11.82 11.99 -4.45
C ALA A 268 13.29 12.08 -4.86
N PHE A 269 13.71 13.27 -5.25
CA PHE A 269 15.06 13.55 -5.70
C PHE A 269 15.61 14.71 -4.88
N GLU A 270 16.73 14.47 -4.19
CA GLU A 270 17.30 15.42 -3.25
C GLU A 270 18.75 15.71 -3.62
N ASP A 271 19.13 16.98 -3.49
CA ASP A 271 20.52 17.39 -3.54
C ASP A 271 21.13 17.34 -2.15
N VAL A 272 22.41 16.99 -2.12
CA VAL A 272 23.19 16.90 -0.89
C VAL A 272 24.38 17.83 -1.03
N ALA A 273 24.06 19.13 -1.10
CA ALA A 273 25.04 20.22 -1.05
C ALA A 273 25.75 20.24 0.31
#